data_AF-A0A2T5IXF3-F1
#
_entry.id   AF-A0A2T5IXF3-F1
#
_cell.length_a   1.000
_cell.length_b   1.000
_cell.length_c   1.000
_cell.angle_alpha   90.00
_cell.angle_beta   90.00
_cell.angle_gamma   90.00
#
_symmetry.space_group_name_H-M   'P 1'
#
loop_
_entity.id
_entity.type
_entity.pdbx_description
1 polymer ?
#
loop_
_entity_poly.entity_id
_entity_poly.type
_entity_poly.pdbx_seq_one_letter_code
_entity_poly.pdbx_strand_id
1 'polypeptide(L)' 'MRQIVFDVPVVVMGEQALTVAEFEINSRVRLTGFLNKKNHMNQQLVLHSDQIELI' A
#
# COMPACT_ATOMS: atom_id res chain seq x y z
N MET A 1 13.49 4.27 18.15
CA MET A 1 12.57 4.17 16.99
C MET A 1 12.71 2.78 16.41
N ARG A 2 11.66 1.94 16.45
CA ARG A 2 11.71 0.58 15.85
C ARG A 2 11.27 0.68 14.40
N GLN A 3 12.10 0.15 13.50
CA GLN A 3 11.77 -0.03 12.09
C GLN A 3 11.76 -1.53 11.80
N ILE A 4 10.79 -1.98 11.00
CA ILE A 4 10.67 -3.37 10.58
C ILE A 4 10.58 -3.35 9.07
N VAL A 5 11.40 -4.17 8.42
CA VAL A 5 11.37 -4.39 6.98
C VAL A 5 10.53 -5.63 6.72
N PHE A 6 9.53 -5.51 5.85
CA PHE A 6 8.61 -6.59 5.53
C PHE A 6 7.96 -6.36 4.17
N ASP A 7 7.48 -7.44 3.56
CA ASP A 7 6.66 -7.39 2.36
C ASP A 7 5.18 -7.38 2.73
N VAL A 8 4.40 -6.47 2.14
CA VAL A 8 2.96 -6.38 2.34
C VAL A 8 2.25 -6.01 1.04
N PRO A 9 1.13 -6.68 0.68
CA PRO A 9 0.30 -6.21 -0.41
C PRO A 9 -0.35 -4.88 -0.05
N VAL A 10 -0.35 -3.95 -1.00
CA VAL A 10 -0.98 -2.63 -0.87
C VAL A 10 -2.13 -2.54 -1.88
N VAL A 11 -3.24 -1.93 -1.47
CA VAL A 11 -4.37 -1.62 -2.33
C VAL A 11 -4.65 -0.13 -2.25
N VAL A 12 -4.79 0.49 -3.43
CA VAL A 12 -5.17 1.89 -3.63
C VAL A 12 -6.45 1.90 -4.45
N MET A 13 -7.38 2.79 -4.14
CA MET A 13 -8.69 2.87 -4.82
C MET A 13 -9.02 4.31 -5.19
N GLY A 14 -10.00 4.47 -6.09
CA GLY A 14 -10.49 5.78 -6.51
C GLY A 14 -9.45 6.55 -7.33
N GLU A 15 -9.39 7.86 -7.15
CA GLU A 15 -8.52 8.77 -7.92
C GLU A 15 -7.03 8.43 -7.73
N GLN A 16 -6.61 8.06 -6.51
CA GLN A 16 -5.22 7.69 -6.25
C GLN A 16 -4.78 6.44 -7.00
N ALA A 17 -5.70 5.55 -7.37
CA ALA A 17 -5.37 4.38 -8.18
C ALA A 17 -4.95 4.78 -9.60
N LEU A 18 -5.49 5.90 -10.13
CA LEU A 18 -5.07 6.45 -11.41
C LEU A 18 -3.65 7.00 -11.33
N THR A 19 -3.33 7.73 -10.26
CA THR A 19 -1.97 8.24 -10.01
C THR A 19 -0.95 7.10 -9.93
N VAL A 20 -1.26 6.05 -9.18
CA VAL A 20 -0.35 4.89 -9.03
C VAL A 20 -0.20 4.09 -10.32
N ALA A 21 -1.21 4.09 -11.20
CA ALA A 21 -1.11 3.43 -12.49
C ALA A 21 -0.04 4.05 -13.42
N GLU A 22 0.36 5.30 -13.15
CA GLU A 22 1.42 6.01 -13.88
C GLU A 22 2.82 5.77 -13.28
N PHE A 23 2.93 5.08 -12.15
CA PHE A 23 4.22 4.85 -11.50
C PHE A 23 5.01 3.74 -12.20
N GLU A 24 6.34 3.89 -12.22
CA GLU A 24 7.21 2.85 -12.73
C GLU A 24 7.33 1.68 -11.76
N ILE A 25 7.53 0.48 -12.30
CA ILE A 25 7.83 -0.69 -11.48
C ILE A 25 9.15 -0.42 -10.73
N ASN A 26 9.17 -0.71 -9.43
CA ASN A 26 10.27 -0.42 -8.51
C ASN A 26 10.45 1.06 -8.11
N SER A 27 9.51 1.95 -8.45
CA SER A 27 9.47 3.28 -7.86
C SER A 27 9.42 3.19 -6.34
N ARG A 28 10.18 4.06 -5.68
CA ARG A 28 10.09 4.23 -4.22
C ARG A 28 8.96 5.20 -3.94
N VAL A 29 8.13 4.82 -3.00
CA VAL A 29 6.96 5.59 -2.60
C VAL A 29 6.94 5.77 -1.08
N ARG A 30 6.40 6.91 -0.64
CA ARG A 30 5.89 7.06 0.71
C ARG A 30 4.39 6.84 0.65
N LEU A 31 3.87 6.08 1.60
CA LEU A 31 2.44 5.80 1.68
C LEU A 31 1.98 5.75 3.14
N THR A 32 0.71 6.08 3.34
CA THR A 32 -0.01 5.91 4.60
C THR A 32 -1.33 5.20 4.35
N GLY A 33 -1.93 4.70 5.43
CA GLY A 33 -3.23 4.06 5.38
C GLY A 33 -3.47 3.17 6.59
N PHE A 34 -4.35 2.20 6.42
CA PHE A 34 -4.70 1.25 7.47
C PHE A 34 -4.54 -0.21 7.02
N LEU A 35 -4.15 -1.07 7.96
CA LEU A 35 -4.04 -2.50 7.72
C LEU A 35 -5.39 -3.18 7.94
N ASN A 36 -5.77 -4.05 7.02
CA ASN A 36 -6.93 -4.92 7.18
C ASN A 36 -6.60 -6.34 6.71
N LYS A 37 -7.41 -7.33 7.11
CA LYS A 37 -7.29 -8.68 6.55
C LYS A 37 -7.81 -8.66 5.12
N LYS A 38 -7.12 -9.37 4.22
CA LYS A 38 -7.55 -9.55 2.83
C LYS A 38 -8.96 -10.13 2.72
N ASN A 39 -9.27 -11.11 3.56
CA ASN A 39 -10.61 -11.68 3.72
C ASN A 39 -10.72 -12.35 5.10
N HIS A 40 -11.93 -12.79 5.47
CA HIS A 40 -12.17 -13.39 6.79
C HIS A 40 -11.46 -14.74 7.02
N MET A 41 -11.14 -15.48 5.95
CA MET A 41 -10.53 -16.82 6.05
C MET A 41 -9.01 -16.80 6.01
N ASN A 42 -8.40 -15.71 5.54
CA ASN A 42 -6.97 -15.56 5.36
C ASN A 42 -6.42 -14.50 6.32
N GLN A 43 -5.37 -14.84 7.06
CA GLN A 43 -4.70 -13.91 7.98
C GLN A 43 -3.75 -12.93 7.28
N GLN A 44 -3.64 -12.99 5.94
CA GLN A 44 -2.86 -12.02 5.17
C GLN A 44 -3.39 -10.61 5.39
N LEU A 45 -2.50 -9.74 5.87
CA LEU A 45 -2.74 -8.30 5.98
C LEU A 45 -2.54 -7.64 4.62
N VAL A 46 -3.38 -6.68 4.32
CA VAL A 46 -3.33 -5.79 3.16
C VAL A 46 -3.35 -4.36 3.69
N LEU A 47 -2.47 -3.53 3.17
CA LEU A 47 -2.47 -2.11 3.45
C LEU A 47 -3.40 -1.39 2.48
N HIS A 48 -4.50 -0.87 3.00
CA HIS A 48 -5.39 0.01 2.24
C HIS A 48 -4.84 1.43 2.37
N SER A 49 -4.24 1.93 1.30
CA SER A 49 -3.55 3.22 1.33
C SER A 49 -4.48 4.36 0.94
N ASP A 50 -4.42 5.44 1.71
CA ASP A 50 -5.21 6.66 1.55
C ASP A 50 -4.36 7.88 1.16
N GLN A 51 -3.03 7.75 1.18
CA GLN A 51 -2.07 8.69 0.63
C GLN A 51 -0.87 7.92 0.09
N ILE A 52 -0.44 8.26 -1.11
CA ILE A 52 0.72 7.67 -1.76
C ILE A 52 1.41 8.71 -2.65
N GLU A 53 2.73 8.84 -2.50
CA GLU A 53 3.56 9.81 -3.22
C GLU A 53 4.90 9.18 -3.62
N LEU A 54 5.44 9.59 -4.77
CA LEU A 54 6.79 9.19 -5.21
C LEU A 54 7.86 9.88 -4.34
N ILE A 55 8.97 9.18 -4.13
CA ILE A 55 10.18 9.68 -3.44
C ILE A 55 11.27 9.99 -4.48
#